data_AF-A0A9D0C7J5-F1
#
_entry.id   AF-A0A9D0C7J5-F1
#
_cell.length_a   1.000
_cell.length_b   1.000
_cell.length_c   1.000
_cell.angle_alpha   90.00
_cell.angle_beta   90.00
_cell.angle_gamma   90.00
#
_symmetry.space_group_name_H-M   'P 1'
#
loop_
_entity.id
_entity.type
_entity.pdbx_description
1 polymer ?
#
loop_
_entity_poly.entity_id
_entity_poly.type
_entity_poly.pdbx_seq_one_letter_code
_entity_poly.pdbx_strand_id
1 'polypeptide(L)'
;MGFFDDKVGEHYDQEQIRRPLLGRIDDIEQYLREHDIDYVYIALPMRAEKKIFRILQECRDLGAQIFLVPDIYIFGLHHAEIQSLGDTLVLNFNPDSRWKRTFDVIFSSLVILFGFPFFLVIALLIKLDSPGPVFYRHRRIMATGREFECLKFRTMVVDADRKLEELLDSDPALRAEWQLHFKLKNDPRITRIGRFLRRTSLDEFPQFINVLKGEMSVVGARPIVGRELEEYYKGNGEQSAGRYCSMKPGITGPWQVMKRSDIDDYQERVELDDWYVLNFSLRNDIKIILKTIRCMFSGKGAY
;
A
#
# COMPACT_ATOMS: atom_id res chain seq x y z
N MET A 1 38.71 -2.35 -8.72
CA MET A 1 37.80 -2.11 -7.57
C MET A 1 38.35 -2.84 -6.36
N GLY A 2 38.87 -2.08 -5.40
CA GLY A 2 39.31 -2.53 -4.08
C GLY A 2 38.73 -1.58 -3.02
N PHE A 3 39.02 -1.82 -1.74
CA PHE A 3 38.48 -1.01 -0.65
C PHE A 3 39.57 -0.56 0.33
N PHE A 4 39.29 0.51 1.05
CA PHE A 4 40.11 1.03 2.15
C PHE A 4 39.31 0.92 3.45
N ASP A 5 39.90 0.40 4.51
CA ASP A 5 39.24 0.25 5.81
C ASP A 5 40.25 0.36 6.95
N ASP A 6 39.84 0.94 8.08
CA ASP A 6 40.68 1.11 9.26
C ASP A 6 40.53 -0.03 10.27
N LYS A 7 39.46 -0.84 10.17
CA LYS A 7 39.13 -1.91 11.12
C LYS A 7 39.74 -3.27 10.75
N VAL A 8 40.89 -3.24 10.09
CA VAL A 8 41.59 -4.44 9.63
C VAL A 8 42.06 -5.24 10.86
N GLY A 9 41.39 -6.37 11.12
CA GLY A 9 41.81 -7.35 12.14
C GLY A 9 40.77 -7.74 13.18
N GLU A 10 39.67 -6.99 13.36
CA GLU A 10 38.72 -7.32 14.44
C GLU A 10 37.59 -8.26 14.02
N HIS A 11 37.03 -8.19 12.81
CA HIS A 11 35.91 -9.05 12.35
C HIS A 11 35.90 -9.18 10.81
N TYR A 12 37.00 -9.63 10.19
CA TYR A 12 37.07 -9.81 8.73
C TYR A 12 36.92 -11.27 8.35
N ASP A 13 35.71 -11.66 7.92
CA ASP A 13 35.49 -12.95 7.27
C ASP A 13 35.98 -12.82 5.81
N GLN A 14 37.25 -13.17 5.57
CA GLN A 14 37.89 -13.01 4.25
C GLN A 14 37.18 -13.78 3.13
N GLU A 15 36.33 -14.76 3.45
CA GLU A 15 35.53 -15.49 2.46
C GLU A 15 34.37 -14.67 1.85
N GLN A 16 33.86 -13.63 2.53
CA GLN A 16 32.70 -12.86 2.05
C GLN A 16 33.04 -11.72 1.07
N ILE A 17 34.27 -11.18 1.09
CA ILE A 17 34.65 -10.03 0.27
C ILE A 17 35.66 -10.47 -0.80
N ARG A 18 35.17 -10.75 -2.01
CA ARG A 18 36.00 -11.14 -3.19
C ARG A 18 36.87 -10.01 -3.77
N ARG A 19 37.16 -8.95 -3.03
CA ARG A 19 37.88 -7.77 -3.54
C ARG A 19 39.09 -7.45 -2.66
N PRO A 20 40.17 -6.86 -3.22
CA PRO A 20 41.37 -6.56 -2.45
C PRO A 20 41.17 -5.37 -1.51
N LEU A 21 41.69 -5.49 -0.29
CA LEU A 21 41.96 -4.37 0.62
C LEU A 21 43.21 -3.65 0.12
N LEU A 22 43.11 -2.37 -0.21
CA LEU A 22 44.17 -1.57 -0.82
C LEU A 22 44.99 -0.79 0.22
N GLY A 23 44.42 -0.51 1.39
CA GLY A 23 45.06 0.24 2.46
C GLY A 23 44.08 0.68 3.55
N ARG A 24 44.55 1.55 4.43
CA ARG A 24 43.70 2.27 5.40
C ARG A 24 43.06 3.47 4.74
N ILE A 25 42.02 4.01 5.37
CA ILE A 25 41.29 5.17 4.83
C ILE A 25 42.24 6.36 4.65
N ASP A 26 43.23 6.51 5.54
CA ASP A 26 44.24 7.57 5.47
C ASP A 26 45.16 7.46 4.24
N ASP A 27 45.27 6.28 3.61
CA ASP A 27 46.16 6.05 2.47
C ASP A 27 45.50 6.44 1.13
N ILE A 28 44.21 6.81 1.14
CA ILE A 28 43.42 7.04 -0.07
C ILE A 28 43.96 8.20 -0.92
N GLU A 29 44.45 9.28 -0.29
CA GLU A 29 44.97 10.45 -1.01
C GLU A 29 46.19 10.06 -1.84
N GLN A 30 47.15 9.38 -1.22
CA GLN A 30 48.37 8.93 -1.90
C GLN A 30 48.02 7.95 -3.02
N TYR A 31 47.10 7.02 -2.77
CA TYR A 31 46.68 6.05 -3.78
C TYR A 31 46.05 6.71 -5.01
N LEU A 32 45.21 7.73 -4.83
CA LEU A 32 44.61 8.48 -5.93
C LEU A 32 45.60 9.34 -6.72
N ARG A 33 46.76 9.70 -6.13
CA ARG A 33 47.84 10.39 -6.85
C ARG A 33 48.68 9.45 -7.70
N GLU A 34 48.85 8.21 -7.24
CA GLU A 34 49.68 7.20 -7.89
C GLU A 34 48.93 6.37 -8.94
N HIS A 35 47.59 6.34 -8.84
CA HIS A 35 46.74 5.55 -9.71
C HIS A 35 45.64 6.39 -10.36
N ASP A 36 45.38 6.11 -11.64
CA ASP A 36 44.31 6.74 -12.40
C ASP A 36 42.96 6.09 -12.02
N ILE A 37 42.21 6.74 -11.14
CA ILE A 37 40.94 6.24 -10.58
C ILE A 37 39.82 7.21 -10.91
N ASP A 38 38.85 6.75 -11.71
CA ASP A 38 37.70 7.57 -12.10
C ASP A 38 36.69 7.78 -10.96
N TYR A 39 36.53 6.79 -10.07
CA TYR A 39 35.40 6.70 -9.14
C TYR A 39 35.79 6.25 -7.73
N VAL A 40 35.35 7.01 -6.73
CA VAL A 40 35.51 6.71 -5.30
C VAL A 40 34.14 6.66 -4.64
N TYR A 41 33.83 5.58 -3.93
CA TYR A 41 32.58 5.43 -3.18
C TYR A 41 32.88 5.44 -1.67
N ILE A 42 32.35 6.44 -0.95
CA ILE A 42 32.45 6.54 0.51
C ILE A 42 31.28 5.78 1.12
N ALA A 43 31.52 4.56 1.59
CA ALA A 43 30.53 3.72 2.27
C ALA A 43 30.72 3.72 3.80
N LEU A 44 31.02 4.89 4.38
CA LEU A 44 31.17 5.06 5.82
C LEU A 44 29.83 5.38 6.49
N PRO A 45 29.59 4.93 7.74
CA PRO A 45 28.41 5.35 8.49
C PRO A 45 28.35 6.87 8.60
N MET A 46 27.17 7.48 8.45
CA MET A 46 26.99 8.95 8.47
C MET A 46 27.48 9.62 9.76
N ARG A 47 27.55 8.87 10.87
CA ARG A 47 28.18 9.30 12.13
C ARG A 47 29.69 9.56 12.05
N ALA A 48 30.37 9.08 11.01
CA ALA A 48 31.80 9.27 10.78
C ALA A 48 32.09 10.60 10.04
N GLU A 49 31.37 11.66 10.41
CA GLU A 49 31.36 12.97 9.75
C GLU A 49 32.78 13.50 9.48
N LYS A 50 33.66 13.46 10.48
CA LYS A 50 35.05 13.93 10.35
C LYS A 50 35.84 13.21 9.26
N LYS A 51 35.68 11.89 9.14
CA LYS A 51 36.37 11.08 8.11
C LYS A 51 35.80 11.34 6.73
N ILE A 52 34.47 11.39 6.62
CA ILE A 52 33.78 11.69 5.35
C ILE A 52 34.21 13.07 4.84
N PHE A 53 34.19 14.09 5.70
CA PHE A 53 34.57 15.45 5.32
C PHE A 53 36.04 15.54 4.91
N ARG A 54 36.94 14.84 5.61
CA ARG A 54 38.36 14.76 5.25
C ARG A 54 38.58 14.16 3.87
N ILE A 55 37.98 13.01 3.58
CA ILE A 55 38.07 12.37 2.24
C ILE A 55 37.51 13.30 1.16
N LEU A 56 36.38 13.95 1.42
CA LEU A 56 35.78 14.91 0.49
C LEU A 56 36.66 16.14 0.25
N GLN A 57 37.46 16.57 1.23
CA GLN A 57 38.39 17.68 1.06
C GLN A 57 39.67 17.26 0.34
N GLU A 58 40.29 16.16 0.76
CA GLU A 58 41.59 15.71 0.27
C GLU A 58 41.51 15.10 -1.14
N CYS A 59 40.42 14.40 -1.46
CA CYS A 59 40.34 13.63 -2.70
C CYS A 59 39.61 14.36 -3.84
N ARG A 60 38.76 15.37 -3.54
CA ARG A 60 37.91 16.02 -4.56
C ARG A 60 38.72 16.76 -5.62
N ASP A 61 39.88 17.27 -5.25
CA ASP A 61 40.75 18.03 -6.15
C ASP A 61 41.69 17.11 -6.96
N LEU A 62 41.62 15.78 -6.77
CA LEU A 62 42.45 14.78 -7.44
C LEU A 62 41.83 14.20 -8.72
N GLY A 63 40.70 14.75 -9.19
CA GLY A 63 40.07 14.39 -10.46
C GLY A 63 39.13 13.18 -10.43
N ALA A 64 39.14 12.38 -9.36
CA ALA A 64 38.19 11.29 -9.17
C ALA A 64 36.78 11.82 -8.84
N GLN A 65 35.74 11.22 -9.42
CA GLN A 65 34.37 11.48 -9.01
C GLN A 65 34.06 10.76 -7.69
N ILE A 66 33.72 11.52 -6.66
CA ILE A 66 33.44 11.01 -5.32
C ILE A 66 31.93 10.88 -5.11
N PHE A 67 31.48 9.69 -4.76
CA PHE A 67 30.11 9.37 -4.39
C PHE A 67 30.03 9.02 -2.91
N LEU A 68 29.13 9.67 -2.17
CA LEU A 68 28.77 9.26 -0.81
C LEU A 68 27.66 8.22 -0.89
N VAL A 69 27.86 7.05 -0.29
CA VAL A 69 26.83 6.01 -0.17
C VAL A 69 26.18 6.18 1.21
N PRO A 70 24.99 6.77 1.28
CA PRO A 70 24.34 7.01 2.56
C PRO A 70 23.74 5.70 3.10
N ASP A 71 23.80 5.53 4.42
CA ASP A 71 23.25 4.34 5.10
C ASP A 71 21.71 4.46 5.26
N ILE A 72 20.99 4.42 4.14
CA ILE A 72 19.52 4.61 4.09
C ILE A 72 18.80 3.29 3.76
N TYR A 73 19.52 2.18 3.65
CA TYR A 73 18.95 0.86 3.35
C TYR A 73 17.88 0.41 4.38
N ILE A 74 17.86 1.01 5.57
CA ILE A 74 16.91 0.71 6.65
C ILE A 74 15.48 1.21 6.33
N PHE A 75 15.30 2.18 5.43
CA PHE A 75 14.03 2.93 5.34
C PHE A 75 13.13 2.62 4.13
N GLY A 76 13.42 1.61 3.31
CA GLY A 76 12.55 1.28 2.18
C GLY A 76 12.44 2.44 1.17
N LEU A 77 13.60 2.85 0.62
CA LEU A 77 13.88 4.06 -0.17
C LEU A 77 13.06 4.32 -1.44
N HIS A 78 12.14 3.45 -1.86
CA HIS A 78 11.50 3.60 -3.18
C HIS A 78 10.73 4.91 -3.37
N HIS A 79 10.40 5.59 -2.27
CA HIS A 79 9.66 6.86 -2.24
C HIS A 79 10.40 8.00 -1.55
N ALA A 80 11.65 7.80 -1.13
CA ALA A 80 12.39 8.89 -0.52
C ALA A 80 12.75 9.95 -1.57
N GLU A 81 12.15 11.14 -1.48
CA GLU A 81 12.51 12.29 -2.32
C GLU A 81 13.58 13.12 -1.63
N ILE A 82 14.67 13.42 -2.34
CA ILE A 82 15.63 14.43 -1.88
C ILE A 82 15.03 15.81 -2.18
N GLN A 83 14.83 16.60 -1.14
CA GLN A 83 14.37 17.98 -1.23
C GLN A 83 15.41 18.92 -0.61
N SER A 84 15.34 20.21 -0.93
CA SER A 84 16.17 21.25 -0.32
C SER A 84 15.30 22.08 0.63
N LEU A 85 15.77 22.22 1.87
CA LEU A 85 15.23 23.15 2.87
C LEU A 85 16.29 24.23 3.12
N GLY A 86 16.24 25.30 2.31
CA GLY A 86 17.34 26.26 2.23
C GLY A 86 18.61 25.57 1.70
N ASP A 87 19.73 25.74 2.39
CA ASP A 87 21.00 25.10 2.01
C ASP A 87 21.13 23.64 2.49
N THR A 88 20.12 23.11 3.19
CA THR A 88 20.13 21.74 3.73
C THR A 88 19.40 20.78 2.81
N LEU A 89 20.05 19.68 2.43
CA LEU A 89 19.40 18.55 1.77
C LEU A 89 18.62 17.75 2.81
N VAL A 90 17.34 17.49 2.54
CA VAL A 90 16.46 16.68 3.38
C VAL A 90 15.90 15.51 2.57
N LEU A 91 15.71 14.37 3.22
CA LEU A 91 15.00 13.23 2.64
C LEU A 91 13.54 13.24 3.12
N ASN A 92 12.61 13.28 2.17
CA ASN A 92 11.20 13.11 2.43
C ASN A 92 10.78 11.66 2.15
N PHE A 93 10.50 10.91 3.21
CA PHE A 93 10.05 9.51 3.12
C PHE A 93 8.54 9.36 2.81
N ASN A 94 7.78 10.46 2.79
CA ASN A 94 6.37 10.50 2.44
C ASN A 94 6.14 11.59 1.38
N PRO A 95 6.58 11.36 0.13
CA PRO A 95 6.52 12.34 -0.94
C PRO A 95 5.09 12.73 -1.27
N ASP A 96 4.93 13.94 -1.81
CA ASP A 96 3.63 14.55 -2.00
C ASP A 96 2.80 13.75 -3.03
N SER A 97 1.67 13.21 -2.57
CA SER A 97 0.76 12.40 -3.38
C SER A 97 -0.12 13.23 -4.32
N ARG A 98 0.26 14.47 -4.65
CA ARG A 98 -0.49 15.35 -5.56
C ARG A 98 -0.81 14.70 -6.91
N TRP A 99 0.15 14.01 -7.52
CA TRP A 99 -0.10 13.29 -8.78
C TRP A 99 -1.18 12.20 -8.60
N LYS A 100 -1.14 11.48 -7.47
CA LYS A 100 -2.07 10.41 -7.13
C LYS A 100 -3.47 10.97 -6.97
N ARG A 101 -3.58 12.11 -6.27
CA ARG A 101 -4.85 12.82 -6.10
C ARG A 101 -5.42 13.29 -7.43
N THR A 102 -4.60 13.88 -8.29
CA THR A 102 -5.03 14.31 -9.63
C THR A 102 -5.51 13.13 -10.47
N PHE A 103 -4.75 12.04 -10.49
CA PHE A 103 -5.14 10.80 -11.16
C PHE A 103 -6.48 10.26 -10.63
N ASP A 104 -6.63 10.16 -9.31
CA ASP A 104 -7.83 9.64 -8.66
C ASP A 104 -9.07 10.46 -9.01
N VAL A 105 -8.96 11.79 -9.01
CA VAL A 105 -10.07 12.70 -9.36
C VAL A 105 -10.45 12.57 -10.82
N ILE A 106 -9.48 12.58 -11.75
CA ILE A 106 -9.74 12.45 -13.19
C ILE A 106 -10.37 11.08 -13.47
N PHE A 107 -9.76 10.00 -12.99
CA PHE A 107 -10.24 8.64 -13.22
C PHE A 107 -11.67 8.45 -12.67
N SER A 108 -11.91 8.86 -11.41
CA SER A 108 -13.23 8.72 -10.79
C SER A 108 -14.29 9.57 -11.47
N SER A 109 -13.92 10.78 -11.93
CA SER A 109 -14.84 11.65 -12.68
C SER A 109 -15.24 11.02 -14.01
N LEU A 110 -14.29 10.42 -14.74
CA LEU A 110 -14.59 9.71 -15.99
C LEU A 110 -15.47 8.49 -15.75
N VAL A 111 -15.17 7.67 -14.73
CA VAL A 111 -15.98 6.50 -14.38
C VAL A 111 -17.41 6.91 -14.00
N ILE A 112 -17.56 7.98 -13.22
CA ILE A 112 -18.89 8.48 -12.84
C ILE A 112 -19.61 9.04 -14.06
N LEU A 113 -18.95 9.86 -14.89
CA LEU A 113 -19.56 10.49 -16.06
C LEU A 113 -20.07 9.44 -17.07
N PHE A 114 -19.22 8.49 -17.45
CA PHE A 114 -19.59 7.46 -18.43
C PHE A 114 -20.45 6.33 -17.81
N GLY A 115 -20.28 6.06 -16.52
CA GLY A 115 -21.05 5.06 -15.77
C GLY A 115 -22.41 5.57 -15.27
N PHE A 116 -22.66 6.88 -15.29
CA PHE A 116 -23.88 7.49 -14.76
C PHE A 116 -25.19 6.85 -15.26
N PRO A 117 -25.42 6.66 -16.58
CA PRO A 117 -26.66 6.03 -17.05
C PRO A 117 -26.82 4.60 -16.52
N PHE A 118 -25.71 3.86 -16.40
CA PHE A 118 -25.71 2.51 -15.85
C PHE A 118 -26.01 2.50 -14.34
N PHE A 119 -25.50 3.47 -13.58
CA PHE A 119 -25.79 3.60 -12.15
C PHE A 119 -27.27 3.89 -11.88
N LEU A 120 -27.91 4.69 -12.74
CA LEU A 120 -29.35 4.95 -12.64
C LEU A 120 -30.16 3.66 -12.83
N VAL A 121 -29.79 2.82 -13.81
CA VAL A 121 -30.44 1.51 -14.00
C VAL A 121 -30.24 0.62 -12.78
N ILE A 122 -29.02 0.52 -12.24
CA ILE A 122 -28.76 -0.25 -11.01
C ILE A 122 -29.61 0.28 -9.85
N ALA A 123 -29.65 1.60 -9.67
CA ALA A 123 -30.43 2.24 -8.61
C ALA A 123 -31.92 1.91 -8.71
N LEU A 124 -32.48 1.93 -9.92
CA LEU A 124 -33.86 1.53 -10.19
C LEU A 124 -34.08 0.05 -9.87
N LEU A 125 -33.19 -0.84 -10.33
CA LEU A 125 -33.29 -2.28 -10.05
C LEU A 125 -33.25 -2.58 -8.55
N ILE A 126 -32.39 -1.88 -7.78
CA ILE A 126 -32.33 -2.02 -6.31
C ILE A 126 -33.64 -1.59 -5.65
N LYS A 127 -34.27 -0.51 -6.15
CA LYS A 127 -35.56 -0.01 -5.66
C LYS A 127 -36.73 -0.94 -5.99
N LEU A 128 -36.69 -1.60 -7.14
CA LEU A 128 -37.70 -2.56 -7.57
C LEU A 128 -37.57 -3.90 -6.85
N ASP A 129 -36.35 -4.32 -6.50
CA ASP A 129 -36.10 -5.62 -5.85
C ASP A 129 -36.41 -5.61 -4.33
N SER A 130 -36.24 -4.47 -3.64
CA SER A 130 -36.59 -4.35 -2.22
C SER A 130 -36.83 -2.89 -1.75
N PRO A 131 -37.70 -2.65 -0.76
CA PRO A 131 -37.95 -1.31 -0.22
C PRO A 131 -36.72 -0.74 0.50
N GLY A 132 -36.56 0.59 0.51
CA GLY A 132 -35.51 1.32 1.24
C GLY A 132 -34.49 2.08 0.37
N PRO A 133 -33.34 2.50 0.91
CA PRO A 133 -32.36 3.34 0.21
C PRO A 133 -31.52 2.57 -0.83
N VAL A 134 -31.06 3.27 -1.87
CA VAL A 134 -30.17 2.70 -2.92
C VAL A 134 -28.76 2.45 -2.39
N PHE A 135 -28.25 3.38 -1.59
CA PHE A 135 -26.90 3.33 -1.05
C PHE A 135 -26.89 2.75 0.36
N TYR A 136 -25.90 1.91 0.61
CA TYR A 136 -25.49 1.45 1.93
C TYR A 136 -24.20 2.17 2.34
N ARG A 137 -24.05 2.46 3.63
CA ARG A 137 -22.88 3.15 4.20
C ARG A 137 -22.27 2.27 5.26
N HIS A 138 -20.99 1.96 5.12
CA HIS A 138 -20.25 1.16 6.09
C HIS A 138 -19.12 1.99 6.67
N ARG A 139 -19.07 2.12 8.00
CA ARG A 139 -17.94 2.76 8.69
C ARG A 139 -16.65 1.97 8.47
N ARG A 140 -15.62 2.66 8.00
CA ARG A 140 -14.30 2.12 7.69
C ARG A 140 -13.22 3.10 8.12
N ILE A 141 -12.00 2.62 8.28
CA ILE A 141 -10.84 3.44 8.64
C ILE A 141 -10.30 4.11 7.37
N MET A 142 -10.08 5.43 7.43
CA MET A 142 -9.34 6.19 6.42
C MET A 142 -7.92 6.53 6.88
N ALA A 143 -7.15 7.18 6.01
CA ALA A 143 -5.89 7.82 6.37
C ALA A 143 -6.07 8.70 7.62
N THR A 144 -5.04 8.82 8.46
CA THR A 144 -5.04 9.46 9.79
C THR A 144 -5.77 8.71 10.90
N GLY A 145 -6.25 7.49 10.64
CA GLY A 145 -6.91 6.65 11.65
C GLY A 145 -8.35 7.06 11.97
N ARG A 146 -8.91 8.01 11.22
CA ARG A 146 -10.30 8.46 11.35
C ARG A 146 -11.26 7.48 10.69
N GLU A 147 -12.52 7.50 11.09
CA GLU A 147 -13.57 6.76 10.40
C GLU A 147 -14.20 7.59 9.26
N PHE A 148 -14.64 6.91 8.21
CA PHE A 148 -15.47 7.47 7.14
C PHE A 148 -16.56 6.49 6.70
N GLU A 149 -17.57 7.01 6.01
CA GLU A 149 -18.66 6.20 5.46
C GLU A 149 -18.32 5.70 4.05
N CYS A 150 -17.85 4.46 3.96
CA CYS A 150 -17.60 3.78 2.68
C CYS A 150 -18.94 3.46 2.00
N LEU A 151 -19.17 4.06 0.84
CA LEU A 151 -20.43 3.93 0.09
C LEU A 151 -20.45 2.64 -0.73
N LYS A 152 -21.58 1.96 -0.74
CA LYS A 152 -21.85 0.84 -1.64
C LYS A 152 -23.28 0.91 -2.16
N PHE A 153 -23.56 0.21 -3.24
CA PHE A 153 -24.95 -0.12 -3.55
C PHE A 153 -25.47 -1.10 -2.52
N ARG A 154 -26.72 -0.93 -2.12
CA ARG A 154 -27.36 -1.83 -1.19
C ARG A 154 -27.58 -3.18 -1.86
N THR A 155 -27.00 -4.22 -1.26
CA THR A 155 -27.12 -5.60 -1.73
C THR A 155 -27.95 -6.48 -0.80
N MET A 156 -28.25 -6.01 0.41
CA MET A 156 -29.05 -6.71 1.41
C MET A 156 -30.36 -5.98 1.68
N VAL A 157 -31.34 -6.71 2.21
CA VAL A 157 -32.60 -6.13 2.72
C VAL A 157 -32.34 -5.14 3.85
N VAL A 158 -33.29 -4.22 4.08
CA VAL A 158 -33.25 -3.34 5.27
C VAL A 158 -33.31 -4.20 6.54
N ASP A 159 -32.63 -3.74 7.60
CA ASP A 159 -32.46 -4.44 8.88
C ASP A 159 -31.77 -5.80 8.76
N ALA A 160 -30.81 -5.92 7.83
CA ALA A 160 -30.02 -7.15 7.64
C ALA A 160 -29.26 -7.59 8.90
N ASP A 161 -28.87 -6.68 9.78
CA ASP A 161 -28.18 -7.03 11.03
C ASP A 161 -29.15 -7.69 12.02
N ARG A 162 -30.34 -7.11 12.23
CA ARG A 162 -31.38 -7.74 13.06
C ARG A 162 -31.80 -9.10 12.51
N LYS A 163 -31.99 -9.21 11.19
CA LYS A 163 -32.30 -10.50 10.55
C LYS A 163 -31.19 -11.53 10.72
N LEU A 164 -29.93 -11.09 10.79
CA LEU A 164 -28.82 -12.00 11.07
C LEU A 164 -28.93 -12.55 12.49
N GLU A 165 -29.15 -11.70 13.49
CA GLU A 165 -29.34 -12.14 14.88
C GLU A 165 -30.48 -13.16 14.97
N GLU A 166 -31.64 -12.86 14.39
CA GLU A 166 -32.79 -13.79 14.33
C GLU A 166 -32.41 -15.13 13.67
N LEU A 167 -31.65 -15.10 12.55
CA LEU A 167 -31.20 -16.31 11.85
C LEU A 167 -30.23 -17.13 12.69
N LEU A 168 -29.22 -16.49 13.28
CA LEU A 168 -28.20 -17.16 14.11
C LEU A 168 -28.81 -17.71 15.41
N ASP A 169 -29.90 -17.11 15.92
CA ASP A 169 -30.65 -17.63 17.06
C ASP A 169 -31.54 -18.81 16.70
N SER A 170 -32.13 -18.79 15.49
CA SER A 170 -33.01 -19.85 15.01
C SER A 170 -32.30 -21.09 14.46
N ASP A 171 -31.04 -20.96 14.02
CA ASP A 171 -30.30 -22.03 13.34
C ASP A 171 -28.84 -22.16 13.88
N PRO A 172 -28.56 -23.19 14.71
CA PRO A 172 -27.23 -23.46 15.23
C PRO A 172 -26.16 -23.73 14.15
N ALA A 173 -26.54 -24.27 12.98
CA ALA A 173 -25.60 -24.53 11.90
C ALA A 173 -25.14 -23.23 11.23
N LEU A 174 -26.07 -22.29 10.98
CA LEU A 174 -25.73 -20.95 10.50
C LEU A 174 -24.87 -20.18 11.51
N ARG A 175 -25.11 -20.37 12.82
CA ARG A 175 -24.28 -19.80 13.87
C ARG A 175 -22.85 -20.32 13.83
N ALA A 176 -22.67 -21.62 13.71
CA ALA A 176 -21.34 -22.23 13.59
C ALA A 176 -20.60 -21.74 12.33
N GLU A 177 -21.29 -21.67 11.18
CA GLU A 177 -20.72 -21.13 9.94
C GLU A 177 -20.30 -19.66 10.09
N TRP A 178 -21.15 -18.83 10.70
CA TRP A 178 -20.85 -17.42 10.94
C TRP A 178 -19.67 -17.22 11.90
N GLN A 179 -19.55 -18.02 12.95
CA GLN A 179 -18.42 -17.91 13.88
C GLN A 179 -17.09 -18.28 13.23
N LEU A 180 -17.09 -19.21 12.28
CA LEU A 180 -15.87 -19.64 11.60
C LEU A 180 -15.43 -18.68 10.49
N HIS A 181 -16.39 -18.16 9.73
CA HIS A 181 -16.09 -17.42 8.49
C HIS A 181 -16.51 -15.95 8.49
N PHE A 182 -17.25 -15.51 9.52
CA PHE A 182 -17.92 -14.20 9.58
C PHE A 182 -18.76 -13.90 8.32
N LYS A 183 -19.24 -14.95 7.66
CA LYS A 183 -20.00 -14.91 6.40
C LYS A 183 -20.83 -16.18 6.25
N LEU A 184 -22.04 -16.03 5.72
CA LEU A 184 -22.89 -17.17 5.32
C LEU A 184 -22.73 -17.40 3.81
N LYS A 185 -22.57 -18.67 3.40
CA LYS A 185 -22.45 -19.07 1.99
C LYS A 185 -23.73 -18.80 1.21
N ASN A 186 -24.88 -19.12 1.80
CA ASN A 186 -26.21 -18.87 1.24
C ASN A 186 -26.96 -17.86 2.11
N ASP A 187 -26.50 -16.62 2.12
CA ASP A 187 -27.07 -15.57 2.97
C ASP A 187 -28.47 -15.13 2.48
N PRO A 188 -29.57 -15.43 3.22
CA PRO A 188 -30.92 -15.09 2.80
C PRO A 188 -31.22 -13.59 2.89
N ARG A 189 -30.33 -12.80 3.50
CA ARG A 189 -30.46 -11.34 3.60
C ARG A 189 -30.08 -10.66 2.29
N ILE A 190 -29.34 -11.34 1.41
CA ILE A 190 -28.90 -10.80 0.12
C ILE A 190 -30.06 -10.85 -0.87
N THR A 191 -30.37 -9.70 -1.47
CA THR A 191 -31.41 -9.52 -2.48
C THR A 191 -31.01 -10.16 -3.83
N ARG A 192 -31.95 -10.36 -4.76
CA ARG A 192 -31.67 -11.00 -6.05
C ARG A 192 -30.70 -10.16 -6.88
N ILE A 193 -30.98 -8.86 -6.98
CA ILE A 193 -30.10 -7.88 -7.61
C ILE A 193 -28.81 -7.75 -6.80
N GLY A 194 -28.89 -7.78 -5.46
CA GLY A 194 -27.71 -7.73 -4.60
C GLY A 194 -26.71 -8.86 -4.86
N ARG A 195 -27.19 -10.09 -5.11
CA ARG A 195 -26.35 -11.23 -5.48
C ARG A 195 -25.61 -10.98 -6.79
N PHE A 196 -26.30 -10.44 -7.80
CA PHE A 196 -25.68 -10.06 -9.07
C PHE A 196 -24.60 -8.99 -8.88
N LEU A 197 -24.90 -7.94 -8.10
CA LEU A 197 -23.97 -6.84 -7.84
C LEU A 197 -22.70 -7.31 -7.12
N ARG A 198 -22.83 -8.16 -6.08
CA ARG A 198 -21.67 -8.73 -5.37
C ARG A 198 -20.81 -9.60 -6.26
N ARG A 199 -21.43 -10.46 -7.08
CA ARG A 199 -20.70 -11.36 -7.99
C ARG A 199 -19.87 -10.59 -9.01
N THR A 200 -20.37 -9.46 -9.45
CA THR A 200 -19.73 -8.60 -10.46
C THR A 200 -18.89 -7.47 -9.84
N SER A 201 -18.86 -7.36 -8.51
CA SER A 201 -18.26 -6.25 -7.76
C SER A 201 -18.82 -4.87 -8.15
N LEU A 202 -19.99 -4.84 -8.78
CA LEU A 202 -20.66 -3.60 -9.16
C LEU A 202 -21.19 -2.85 -7.93
N ASP A 203 -21.34 -3.53 -6.79
CA ASP A 203 -21.78 -2.90 -5.55
C ASP A 203 -20.82 -1.84 -5.00
N GLU A 204 -19.56 -1.85 -5.44
CA GLU A 204 -18.51 -0.94 -4.96
C GLU A 204 -18.39 0.35 -5.78
N PHE A 205 -19.10 0.49 -6.90
CA PHE A 205 -19.03 1.68 -7.75
C PHE A 205 -19.35 3.01 -7.03
N PRO A 206 -20.26 3.07 -6.03
CA PRO A 206 -20.48 4.30 -5.27
C PRO A 206 -19.23 4.80 -4.53
N GLN A 207 -18.21 3.97 -4.32
CA GLN A 207 -16.95 4.37 -3.72
C GLN A 207 -16.17 5.40 -4.55
N PHE A 208 -16.41 5.50 -5.87
CA PHE A 208 -15.83 6.58 -6.69
C PHE A 208 -16.27 7.97 -6.19
N ILE A 209 -17.43 8.08 -5.53
CA ILE A 209 -17.85 9.32 -4.85
C ILE A 209 -16.99 9.58 -3.61
N ASN A 210 -16.65 8.56 -2.83
CA ASN A 210 -15.70 8.69 -1.70
C ASN A 210 -14.30 9.12 -2.19
N VAL A 211 -13.88 8.62 -3.36
CA VAL A 211 -12.64 9.07 -3.99
C VAL A 211 -12.73 10.56 -4.34
N LEU A 212 -13.81 11.03 -4.98
CA LEU A 212 -13.96 12.48 -5.26
C LEU A 212 -13.96 13.34 -3.97
N LYS A 213 -14.61 12.87 -2.89
CA LYS A 213 -14.56 13.53 -1.57
C LYS A 213 -13.17 13.54 -0.91
N GLY A 214 -12.26 12.72 -1.40
CA GLY A 214 -10.90 12.60 -0.86
C GLY A 214 -10.80 11.71 0.36
N GLU A 215 -11.80 10.87 0.62
CA GLU A 215 -11.81 9.87 1.69
C GLU A 215 -11.08 8.58 1.26
N MET A 216 -11.13 8.28 -0.05
CA MET A 216 -10.50 7.10 -0.67
C MET A 216 -9.61 7.48 -1.85
N SER A 217 -8.87 6.50 -2.35
CA SER A 217 -8.11 6.50 -3.60
C SER A 217 -8.66 5.42 -4.56
N VAL A 218 -8.35 5.50 -5.86
CA VAL A 218 -8.77 4.44 -6.81
C VAL A 218 -8.04 3.14 -6.50
N VAL A 219 -6.74 3.24 -6.24
CA VAL A 219 -5.85 2.13 -5.87
C VAL A 219 -5.22 2.42 -4.51
N GLY A 220 -5.24 1.44 -3.62
CA GLY A 220 -4.81 1.57 -2.23
C GLY A 220 -5.04 0.29 -1.43
N ALA A 221 -4.64 0.31 -0.16
CA ALA A 221 -5.00 -0.73 0.79
C ALA A 221 -6.53 -0.81 0.95
N ARG A 222 -7.10 -1.98 1.17
CA ARG A 222 -8.57 -2.09 1.29
C ARG A 222 -9.07 -1.29 2.51
N PRO A 223 -10.23 -0.61 2.43
CA PRO A 223 -10.86 -0.04 3.62
C PRO A 223 -11.27 -1.15 4.61
N ILE A 224 -10.66 -1.15 5.79
CA ILE A 224 -10.91 -2.12 6.88
C ILE A 224 -11.81 -1.52 7.97
N VAL A 225 -12.43 -2.36 8.81
CA VAL A 225 -13.13 -1.86 10.03
C VAL A 225 -12.14 -1.62 11.17
N GLY A 226 -12.53 -0.85 12.19
CA GLY A 226 -11.67 -0.57 13.36
C GLY A 226 -11.17 -1.84 14.06
N ARG A 227 -12.03 -2.86 14.18
CA ARG A 227 -11.65 -4.16 14.74
C ARG A 227 -10.50 -4.82 13.97
N GLU A 228 -10.53 -4.80 12.64
CA GLU A 228 -9.47 -5.36 11.79
C GLU A 228 -8.15 -4.59 11.98
N LEU A 229 -8.21 -3.26 12.14
CA LEU A 229 -7.03 -2.44 12.44
C LEU A 229 -6.40 -2.84 13.78
N GLU A 230 -7.22 -3.10 14.80
CA GLU A 230 -6.73 -3.49 16.13
C GLU A 230 -6.19 -4.91 16.17
N GLU A 231 -6.92 -5.88 15.62
CA GLU A 231 -6.55 -7.29 15.69
C GLU A 231 -5.34 -7.62 14.80
N TYR A 232 -5.29 -7.11 13.57
CA TYR A 232 -4.31 -7.56 12.58
C TYR A 232 -3.18 -6.55 12.31
N TYR A 233 -3.48 -5.25 12.28
CA TYR A 233 -2.46 -4.23 11.98
C TYR A 233 -1.72 -3.71 13.23
N LYS A 234 -2.24 -3.97 14.44
CA LYS A 234 -1.56 -3.68 15.72
C LYS A 234 -1.16 -4.94 16.49
N GLY A 235 -1.97 -6.01 16.42
CA GLY A 235 -1.85 -7.20 17.27
C GLY A 235 -0.67 -8.13 16.98
N ASN A 236 -0.09 -8.09 15.77
CA ASN A 236 0.89 -9.08 15.31
C ASN A 236 2.37 -8.63 15.45
N GLY A 237 2.67 -7.64 16.29
CA GLY A 237 4.04 -7.14 16.50
C GLY A 237 4.58 -6.27 15.36
N GLU A 238 3.82 -6.12 14.28
CA GLU A 238 4.12 -5.20 13.17
C GLU A 238 3.58 -3.81 13.43
N GLN A 239 4.39 -2.78 13.17
CA GLN A 239 3.99 -1.37 13.22
C GLN A 239 3.27 -0.94 11.92
N SER A 240 2.43 -1.81 11.35
CA SER A 240 1.79 -1.59 10.04
C SER A 240 0.57 -0.68 10.13
N ALA A 241 -0.07 -0.55 11.31
CA ALA A 241 -1.16 0.40 11.50
C ALA A 241 -0.78 1.85 11.10
N GLY A 242 0.46 2.26 11.40
CA GLY A 242 0.97 3.58 11.00
C GLY A 242 1.10 3.73 9.47
N ARG A 243 1.60 2.69 8.80
CA ARG A 243 1.70 2.63 7.32
C ARG A 243 0.33 2.59 6.66
N TYR A 244 -0.58 1.77 7.17
CA TYR A 244 -1.96 1.73 6.70
C TYR A 244 -2.61 3.12 6.79
N CYS A 245 -2.45 3.80 7.94
CA CYS A 245 -3.03 5.11 8.17
C CYS A 245 -2.28 6.26 7.48
N SER A 246 -1.11 6.04 6.86
CA SER A 246 -0.38 7.07 6.14
C SER A 246 -0.90 7.30 4.71
N MET A 247 -1.68 6.35 4.17
CA MET A 247 -2.25 6.43 2.84
C MET A 247 -3.77 6.27 2.85
N LYS A 248 -4.45 6.85 1.85
CA LYS A 248 -5.90 6.67 1.70
C LYS A 248 -6.20 5.23 1.26
N PRO A 249 -7.25 4.58 1.80
CA PRO A 249 -7.66 3.27 1.34
C PRO A 249 -8.14 3.32 -0.11
N GLY A 250 -7.94 2.23 -0.84
CA GLY A 250 -8.27 2.05 -2.25
C GLY A 250 -9.65 1.41 -2.47
N ILE A 251 -10.26 1.69 -3.61
CA ILE A 251 -11.37 0.87 -4.14
C ILE A 251 -10.82 -0.52 -4.49
N THR A 252 -9.68 -0.55 -5.18
CA THR A 252 -8.94 -1.78 -5.49
C THR A 252 -7.51 -1.73 -4.94
N GLY A 253 -6.85 -2.87 -4.87
CA GLY A 253 -5.57 -3.05 -4.21
C GLY A 253 -4.88 -4.36 -4.60
N PRO A 254 -3.63 -4.56 -4.16
CA PRO A 254 -2.80 -5.68 -4.60
C PRO A 254 -3.41 -7.03 -4.22
N TRP A 255 -3.85 -7.19 -2.98
CA TRP A 255 -4.41 -8.45 -2.54
C TRP A 255 -5.81 -8.72 -3.15
N GLN A 256 -6.59 -7.66 -3.39
CA GLN A 256 -7.90 -7.75 -4.08
C GLN A 256 -7.75 -8.30 -5.50
N VAL A 257 -6.60 -8.08 -6.16
CA VAL A 257 -6.33 -8.62 -7.50
C VAL A 257 -5.51 -9.91 -7.52
N MET A 258 -4.76 -10.21 -6.46
CA MET A 258 -3.89 -11.40 -6.43
C MET A 258 -4.58 -12.64 -5.87
N LYS A 259 -5.39 -12.52 -4.81
CA LYS A 259 -5.98 -13.70 -4.13
C LYS A 259 -7.44 -13.55 -3.70
N ARG A 260 -8.05 -12.35 -3.74
CA ARG A 260 -9.46 -12.11 -3.30
C ARG A 260 -9.76 -12.78 -1.95
N SER A 261 -10.76 -13.66 -1.89
CA SER A 261 -11.22 -14.38 -0.70
C SER A 261 -10.43 -15.65 -0.38
N ASP A 262 -9.50 -16.07 -1.24
CA ASP A 262 -8.71 -17.31 -1.09
C ASP A 262 -7.42 -17.10 -0.28
N ILE A 263 -7.38 -16.04 0.52
CA ILE A 263 -6.32 -15.83 1.50
C ILE A 263 -6.83 -16.37 2.83
N ASP A 264 -6.36 -17.57 3.18
CA ASP A 264 -6.58 -18.18 4.50
C ASP A 264 -5.79 -17.45 5.60
N ASP A 265 -4.73 -16.72 5.22
CA ASP A 265 -3.85 -15.98 6.14
C ASP A 265 -4.01 -14.46 6.05
N TYR A 266 -4.68 -13.86 7.03
CA TYR A 266 -4.85 -12.40 7.08
C TYR A 266 -3.51 -11.65 7.04
N GLN A 267 -2.43 -12.24 7.55
CA GLN A 267 -1.10 -11.61 7.58
C GLN A 267 -0.59 -11.27 6.18
N GLU A 268 -0.79 -12.16 5.21
CA GLU A 268 -0.43 -11.91 3.82
C GLU A 268 -1.17 -10.69 3.23
N ARG A 269 -2.39 -10.40 3.70
CA ARG A 269 -3.12 -9.19 3.27
C ARG A 269 -2.42 -7.93 3.76
N VAL A 270 -1.99 -7.94 5.02
CA VAL A 270 -1.28 -6.82 5.65
C VAL A 270 0.05 -6.59 4.93
N GLU A 271 0.81 -7.64 4.65
CA GLU A 271 2.07 -7.56 3.90
C GLU A 271 1.90 -6.97 2.50
N LEU A 272 0.82 -7.35 1.80
CA LEU A 272 0.52 -6.82 0.47
C LEU A 272 0.09 -5.35 0.50
N ASP A 273 -0.68 -4.96 1.51
CA ASP A 273 -1.05 -3.56 1.73
C ASP A 273 0.19 -2.72 2.08
N ASP A 274 1.06 -3.20 2.96
CA ASP A 274 2.33 -2.57 3.32
C ASP A 274 3.27 -2.44 2.11
N TRP A 275 3.40 -3.51 1.33
CA TRP A 275 4.16 -3.46 0.08
C TRP A 275 3.64 -2.36 -0.84
N TYR A 276 2.32 -2.20 -0.98
CA TYR A 276 1.77 -1.15 -1.83
C TYR A 276 2.04 0.24 -1.27
N VAL A 277 1.89 0.47 0.03
CA VAL A 277 2.22 1.75 0.67
C VAL A 277 3.68 2.14 0.39
N LEU A 278 4.59 1.15 0.34
CA LEU A 278 6.01 1.35 0.05
C LEU A 278 6.37 1.34 -1.44
N ASN A 279 5.44 0.97 -2.33
CA ASN A 279 5.72 0.75 -3.76
C ASN A 279 4.71 1.42 -4.71
N PHE A 280 3.84 2.31 -4.22
CA PHE A 280 2.79 2.91 -5.04
C PHE A 280 3.39 3.77 -6.15
N SER A 281 2.96 3.56 -7.38
CA SER A 281 3.42 4.35 -8.53
C SER A 281 2.35 4.30 -9.60
N LEU A 282 2.33 5.29 -10.50
CA LEU A 282 1.36 5.30 -11.59
C LEU A 282 1.39 3.99 -12.40
N ARG A 283 2.59 3.42 -12.61
CA ARG A 283 2.76 2.13 -13.30
C ARG A 283 2.12 0.98 -12.52
N ASN A 284 2.30 0.92 -11.19
CA ASN A 284 1.71 -0.13 -10.37
C ASN A 284 0.19 0.04 -10.24
N ASP A 285 -0.31 1.26 -10.15
CA ASP A 285 -1.75 1.57 -10.17
C ASP A 285 -2.41 1.08 -11.46
N ILE A 286 -1.84 1.40 -12.62
CA ILE A 286 -2.35 0.93 -13.92
C ILE A 286 -2.36 -0.59 -13.97
N LYS A 287 -1.29 -1.26 -13.51
CA LYS A 287 -1.25 -2.73 -13.45
C LYS A 287 -2.36 -3.29 -12.57
N ILE A 288 -2.60 -2.72 -11.39
CA ILE A 288 -3.64 -3.18 -10.46
C ILE A 288 -5.04 -2.94 -11.06
N ILE A 289 -5.28 -1.78 -11.67
CA ILE A 289 -6.55 -1.47 -12.34
C ILE A 289 -6.83 -2.47 -13.47
N LEU A 290 -5.86 -2.73 -14.36
CA LEU A 290 -6.02 -3.70 -15.44
C LEU A 290 -6.28 -5.12 -14.91
N LYS A 291 -5.58 -5.54 -13.86
CA LYS A 291 -5.86 -6.81 -13.19
C LYS A 291 -7.26 -6.84 -12.58
N THR A 292 -7.71 -5.75 -11.98
CA THR A 292 -9.07 -5.61 -11.41
C THR A 292 -10.13 -5.84 -12.47
N ILE A 293 -10.01 -5.16 -13.61
CA ILE A 293 -10.93 -5.30 -14.76
C ILE A 293 -10.94 -6.75 -15.24
N ARG A 294 -9.76 -7.37 -15.44
CA ARG A 294 -9.66 -8.78 -15.84
C ARG A 294 -10.32 -9.72 -14.83
N CYS A 295 -10.11 -9.50 -13.52
CA CYS A 295 -10.72 -10.29 -12.46
C CYS A 295 -12.25 -10.21 -12.48
N MET A 296 -12.81 -9.01 -12.68
CA MET A 296 -14.27 -8.80 -12.80
C MET A 296 -14.89 -9.62 -13.93
N PHE A 297 -14.23 -9.71 -15.10
CA PHE A 297 -14.72 -10.52 -16.23
C PHE A 297 -14.52 -12.03 -16.04
N SER A 298 -13.51 -12.44 -15.27
CA SER A 298 -13.16 -13.85 -15.09
C SER A 298 -14.06 -14.62 -14.10
N GLY A 299 -14.82 -13.91 -13.25
CA GLY A 299 -15.67 -14.51 -12.22
C GLY A 299 -14.95 -15.28 -11.10
N LYS A 300 -13.60 -15.39 -11.12
CA LYS A 300 -12.83 -16.10 -10.11
C LYS A 300 -12.88 -15.37 -8.75
N GLY A 301 -13.17 -16.11 -7.68
CA GLY A 301 -13.17 -15.60 -6.29
C GLY A 301 -14.34 -14.70 -5.90
N ALA A 302 -15.45 -14.70 -6.64
CA ALA A 302 -16.67 -14.00 -6.27
C ALA A 302 -17.72 -14.99 -5.75
N TYR A 303 -17.73 -15.24 -4.43
CA TYR A 303 -18.79 -15.97 -3.72
C TYR A 303 -19.70 -14.98 -2.98
#